data_AF-A0A3R9JPP7-F1
#
_entry.id   AF-A0A3R9JPP7-F1
#
_cell.length_a   1.000
_cell.length_b   1.000
_cell.length_c   1.000
_cell.angle_alpha   90.00
_cell.angle_beta   90.00
_cell.angle_gamma   90.00
#
_symmetry.space_group_name_H-M   'P 1'
#
loop_
_entity.id
_entity.type
_entity.pdbx_description
1 polymer ?
#
loop_
_entity_poly.entity_id
_entity_poly.type
_entity_poly.pdbx_seq_one_letter_code
_entity_poly.pdbx_strand_id
1 'polypeptide(L)'
;MFKDFIQSIYEKVYIINFEKCSQIPCLTNEELNSLGKWYVSTGKEWICHSDYELEEFKNIFLNFISPEEWDNISFDSDFMPFQQS
;
A
#
# COMPACT_ATOMS: atom_id res chain seq x y z
N MET A 1 -26.95 -5.90 -3.16
CA MET A 1 -27.42 -4.56 -3.56
C MET A 1 -26.76 -3.43 -2.76
N PHE A 2 -26.83 -3.39 -1.42
CA PHE A 2 -26.14 -2.35 -0.62
C PHE A 2 -24.61 -2.55 -0.54
N LYS A 3 -24.15 -3.81 -0.44
CA LYS A 3 -22.71 -4.16 -0.51
C LYS A 3 -22.07 -3.75 -1.84
N ASP A 4 -22.78 -3.99 -2.95
CA ASP A 4 -22.31 -3.66 -4.30
C ASP A 4 -22.28 -2.14 -4.53
N PHE A 5 -23.19 -1.39 -3.90
CA PHE A 5 -23.19 0.07 -3.92
C PHE A 5 -22.00 0.66 -3.14
N ILE A 6 -21.69 0.13 -1.95
CA ILE A 6 -20.48 0.53 -1.18
C ILE A 6 -19.21 0.21 -1.98
N GLN A 7 -19.10 -0.98 -2.59
CA GLN A 7 -17.97 -1.31 -3.48
C GLN A 7 -17.85 -0.39 -4.70
N SER A 8 -18.92 0.27 -5.13
CA SER A 8 -18.88 1.20 -6.27
C SER A 8 -18.32 2.59 -5.92
N ILE A 9 -18.25 2.93 -4.63
CA ILE A 9 -17.81 4.26 -4.16
C ILE A 9 -16.60 4.19 -3.21
N TYR A 10 -16.16 2.99 -2.82
CA TYR A 10 -14.95 2.78 -2.03
C TYR A 10 -14.01 1.80 -2.73
N GLU A 11 -12.72 2.10 -2.66
CA GLU A 11 -11.62 1.27 -3.13
C GLU A 11 -10.89 0.64 -1.94
N LYS A 12 -10.55 -0.64 -2.05
CA LYS A 12 -9.69 -1.31 -1.06
C LYS A 12 -8.27 -0.76 -1.21
N VAL A 13 -7.69 -0.28 -0.12
CA VAL A 13 -6.32 0.22 -0.06
C VAL A 13 -5.49 -0.60 0.91
N TYR A 14 -4.18 -0.61 0.69
CA TYR A 14 -3.19 -1.15 1.60
C TYR A 14 -2.48 -0.01 2.29
N ILE A 15 -2.34 -0.15 3.61
CA ILE A 15 -1.65 0.78 4.48
C ILE A 15 -0.34 0.10 4.88
N ILE A 16 0.77 0.77 4.60
CA ILE A 16 2.12 0.28 4.88
C ILE A 16 2.74 1.23 5.90
N ASN A 17 3.07 0.72 7.07
CA ASN A 17 3.56 1.54 8.17
C ASN A 17 5.01 1.18 8.51
N PHE A 18 5.84 2.23 8.60
CA PHE A 18 7.28 2.21 8.83
C PHE A 18 7.65 2.82 10.19
N GLU A 19 6.72 2.93 11.15
CA GLU A 19 6.98 3.57 12.46
C GLU A 19 8.15 2.95 13.21
N LYS A 20 8.34 1.63 13.05
CA LYS A 20 9.42 0.87 13.69
C LYS A 20 10.67 0.74 12.82
N CYS A 21 10.62 1.21 11.58
CA CYS A 21 11.77 1.13 10.69
C CYS A 21 12.83 2.17 11.05
N SER A 22 14.09 1.81 10.88
CA SER A 22 15.20 2.74 11.10
C SER A 22 15.24 3.89 10.08
N GLN A 23 14.74 3.62 8.88
CA GLN A 23 14.66 4.56 7.76
C GLN A 23 13.45 4.28 6.88
N ILE A 24 12.96 5.31 6.18
CA ILE A 24 11.88 5.16 5.21
C ILE A 24 12.47 4.70 3.87
N PRO A 25 11.88 3.67 3.22
CA PRO A 25 12.33 3.23 1.91
C PRO A 25 12.24 4.35 0.87
N CYS A 26 13.20 4.37 -0.06
CA CYS A 26 13.21 5.31 -1.18
C CYS A 26 13.01 4.53 -2.48
N LEU A 27 11.76 4.42 -2.93
CA LEU A 27 11.40 3.80 -4.21
C LEU A 27 11.25 4.87 -5.29
N THR A 28 11.63 4.53 -6.51
CA THR A 28 11.39 5.36 -7.69
C THR A 28 9.91 5.34 -8.08
N ASN A 29 9.47 6.34 -8.84
CA ASN A 29 8.10 6.36 -9.36
C ASN A 29 7.79 5.16 -10.26
N GLU A 30 8.78 4.63 -11.00
CA GLU A 30 8.58 3.44 -11.84
C GLU A 30 8.31 2.19 -10.99
N GLU A 31 9.09 1.98 -9.92
CA GLU A 31 8.88 0.87 -8.98
C GLU A 31 7.53 0.99 -8.28
N LEU A 32 7.18 2.18 -7.79
CA LEU A 32 5.87 2.44 -7.18
C LEU A 32 4.73 2.14 -8.16
N ASN A 33 4.78 2.69 -9.38
CA ASN A 33 3.73 2.50 -10.38
C ASN A 33 3.58 1.02 -10.81
N SER A 34 4.64 0.20 -10.68
CA SER A 34 4.56 -1.24 -10.96
C SER A 34 3.80 -2.04 -9.89
N LEU A 35 3.66 -1.48 -8.68
CA LEU A 35 3.02 -2.11 -7.53
C LEU A 35 1.55 -1.71 -7.39
N GLY A 36 1.16 -0.56 -7.92
CA GLY A 36 -0.21 -0.08 -7.88
C GLY A 36 -0.33 1.45 -7.97
N LYS A 37 -1.52 1.94 -7.63
CA LYS A 37 -1.84 3.37 -7.55
C LYS A 37 -1.55 3.87 -6.14
N TRP A 38 -0.64 4.84 -6.01
CA TRP A 38 -0.25 5.40 -4.72
C TRP A 38 -1.00 6.69 -4.41
N TYR A 39 -1.57 6.76 -3.21
CA TYR A 39 -2.21 7.94 -2.63
C TYR A 39 -1.24 8.70 -1.73
N VAL A 40 -0.41 7.97 -0.99
CA VAL A 40 0.67 8.48 -0.15
C VAL A 40 1.87 7.55 -0.31
N SER A 41 3.02 8.10 -0.67
CA SER A 41 4.29 7.36 -0.82
C SER A 41 5.46 8.09 -0.17
N THR A 42 5.17 8.88 0.87
CA THR A 42 6.19 9.63 1.63
C THR A 42 5.88 9.56 3.12
N GLY A 43 6.91 9.71 3.96
CA GLY A 43 6.77 9.62 5.41
C GLY A 43 6.63 8.17 5.90
N LYS A 44 6.07 8.02 7.11
CA LYS A 44 6.01 6.74 7.84
C LYS A 44 4.79 5.87 7.54
N GLU A 45 3.82 6.40 6.81
CA GLU A 45 2.61 5.67 6.45
C GLU A 45 2.33 5.91 4.97
N TRP A 46 2.36 4.83 4.20
CA TRP A 46 2.07 4.86 2.78
C TRP A 46 0.74 4.16 2.51
N ILE A 47 0.06 4.63 1.48
CA ILE A 47 -1.27 4.19 1.12
C ILE A 47 -1.32 3.95 -0.39
N CYS A 48 -1.69 2.74 -0.79
CA CYS A 48 -1.85 2.40 -2.20
C CYS A 48 -3.07 1.51 -2.44
N HIS A 49 -3.62 1.59 -3.64
CA HIS A 49 -4.45 0.53 -4.19
C HIS A 49 -3.61 -0.34 -5.12
N SER A 50 -3.83 -1.65 -5.09
CA SER A 50 -3.14 -2.62 -5.93
C SER A 50 -4.12 -3.70 -6.40
N ASP A 51 -3.93 -4.18 -7.63
CA ASP A 51 -4.67 -5.31 -8.18
C ASP A 51 -4.24 -6.66 -7.58
N TYR A 52 -3.07 -6.71 -6.92
CA TYR A 52 -2.62 -7.88 -6.18
C TYR A 52 -3.40 -8.04 -4.87
N GLU A 53 -3.65 -9.29 -4.47
CA GLU A 53 -4.15 -9.55 -3.12
C GLU A 53 -3.10 -9.18 -2.07
N LEU A 54 -3.55 -8.84 -0.86
CA LEU A 54 -2.69 -8.23 0.17
C LEU A 54 -1.42 -9.04 0.45
N GLU A 55 -1.51 -10.37 0.51
CA GLU A 55 -0.35 -11.22 0.79
C GLU A 55 0.63 -11.30 -0.40
N GLU A 56 0.12 -11.30 -1.63
CA GLU A 56 0.96 -11.24 -2.83
C GLU A 56 1.65 -9.88 -2.93
N PHE A 57 0.89 -8.79 -2.71
CA PHE A 57 1.42 -7.44 -2.65
C PHE A 57 2.56 -7.31 -1.64
N LYS A 58 2.40 -7.81 -0.41
CA LYS A 58 3.46 -7.81 0.61
C LYS A 58 4.73 -8.47 0.09
N ASN A 59 4.61 -9.68 -0.46
CA ASN A 59 5.76 -10.42 -0.95
C ASN A 59 6.49 -9.69 -2.08
N ILE A 60 5.76 -9.05 -2.99
CA ILE A 60 6.36 -8.27 -4.08
C ILE A 60 7.00 -6.99 -3.53
N PHE A 61 6.31 -6.26 -2.65
CA PHE A 61 6.78 -5.01 -2.05
C PHE A 61 8.07 -5.21 -1.24
N LEU A 62 8.14 -6.29 -0.44
CA LEU A 62 9.32 -6.58 0.39
C LEU A 62 10.60 -6.84 -0.43
N ASN A 63 10.49 -7.19 -1.72
CA ASN A 63 11.67 -7.30 -2.60
C ASN A 63 12.40 -5.96 -2.81
N PHE A 64 11.73 -4.83 -2.56
CA PHE A 64 12.31 -3.49 -2.64
C PHE A 64 12.87 -3.00 -1.29
N ILE A 65 12.72 -3.80 -0.23
CA ILE A 65 13.08 -3.44 1.15
C ILE A 65 14.25 -4.29 1.62
N SER A 66 15.18 -3.68 2.36
CA SER A 66 16.23 -4.42 3.08
C SER A 66 15.62 -5.50 4.00
N PRO A 67 16.08 -6.77 3.92
CA PRO A 67 15.55 -7.86 4.74
C PRO A 67 15.55 -7.62 6.25
N GLU A 68 16.50 -6.82 6.74
CA GLU A 68 16.60 -6.42 8.15
C GLU A 68 15.43 -5.57 8.66
N GLU A 69 14.67 -4.94 7.77
CA GLU A 69 13.53 -4.08 8.11
C GLU A 69 12.18 -4.78 7.96
N TRP A 70 12.13 -6.00 7.40
CA TRP A 70 10.86 -6.67 7.08
C TRP A 70 9.94 -6.84 8.30
N ASP A 71 10.50 -7.26 9.43
CA ASP A 71 9.75 -7.44 10.68
C ASP A 71 9.30 -6.12 11.34
N ASN A 72 9.85 -4.99 10.88
CA ASN A 72 9.50 -3.65 11.37
C ASN A 72 8.39 -2.99 10.55
N ILE A 73 8.06 -3.54 9.38
CA ILE A 73 6.99 -3.04 8.52
C ILE A 73 5.69 -3.74 8.87
N SER A 74 4.63 -2.99 9.12
CA SER A 74 3.29 -3.54 9.23
C SER A 74 2.43 -3.19 8.03
N PHE A 75 1.62 -4.15 7.61
CA PHE A 75 0.68 -4.01 6.51
C PHE A 75 -0.74 -4.23 7.01
N ASP A 76 -1.63 -3.32 6.64
CA ASP A 76 -3.07 -3.43 6.89
C ASP A 76 -3.85 -3.13 5.61
N SER A 77 -5.15 -3.37 5.61
CA SER A 77 -6.05 -2.99 4.52
C SER A 77 -7.27 -2.25 5.05
N ASP A 78 -7.65 -1.18 4.35
CA ASP A 78 -8.85 -0.41 4.65
C ASP A 78 -9.59 -0.06 3.34
N PHE A 79 -10.67 0.71 3.44
CA PHE A 79 -11.46 1.19 2.32
C PHE A 79 -11.48 2.72 2.30
N MET A 80 -11.02 3.31 1.20
CA MET A 80 -11.09 4.76 0.98
C MET A 80 -12.13 5.10 -0.07
N PRO A 81 -12.84 6.23 0.04
CA PRO A 81 -13.79 6.64 -0.99
C PRO A 81 -13.04 6.88 -2.31
N PHE A 82 -13.60 6.40 -3.42
CA PHE A 82 -13.09 6.69 -4.75
C PHE A 82 -13.02 8.21 -4.94
N GLN A 83 -11.81 8.73 -5.13
CA GLN A 83 -11.65 10.08 -5.64
C GLN A 83 -11.85 10.03 -7.16
N GLN A 84 -13.03 10.45 -7.63
CA GLN A 84 -13.20 10.83 -9.03
C GLN A 84 -12.32 12.06 -9.28
N SER A 85 -11.21 11.84 -9.99
CA SER A 85 -10.37 12.87 -10.59
C SER A 85 -11.09 13.58 -11.72
#